data_AF-S6UXP4-F1
#
_entry.id   AF-S6UXP4-F1
#
_cell.length_a   1.000
_cell.length_b   1.000
_cell.length_c   1.000
_cell.angle_alpha   90.00
_cell.angle_beta   90.00
_cell.angle_gamma   90.00
#
_symmetry.space_group_name_H-M   'P 1'
#
loop_
_entity.id
_entity.type
_entity.pdbx_description
1 polymer ?
#
loop_
_entity_poly.entity_id
_entity_poly.type
_entity_poly.pdbx_seq_one_letter_code
_entity_poly.pdbx_strand_id
1 'polypeptide(L)'
;MSDLSSVSEHLLAPGGLTLDSLQSVLGELAGPGIDAADLYFQGMISESWSLEDGIVKEGSFNLDQGVGVRAQSGEKTGFAYSNAITEDALRTAARAARSISRAGQNGRVQAFTSQ
;
A
#
# COMPACT_ATOMS: atom_id res chain seq x y z
N MET A 1 -16.73 21.36 -2.76
CA MET A 1 -15.90 20.32 -2.11
C MET A 1 -14.56 20.30 -2.84
N SER A 2 -13.44 20.20 -2.12
CA SER A 2 -12.12 20.08 -2.76
C SER A 2 -11.96 18.68 -3.37
N ASP A 3 -11.19 18.55 -4.45
CA ASP A 3 -10.93 17.25 -5.11
C ASP A 3 -10.41 16.20 -4.11
N LEU A 4 -9.56 16.62 -3.16
CA LEU A 4 -9.05 15.75 -2.09
C LEU A 4 -10.14 15.19 -1.19
N SER A 5 -11.13 16.00 -0.79
CA SER A 5 -12.22 15.55 0.09
C SER A 5 -13.09 14.48 -0.57
N SER A 6 -13.33 14.59 -1.88
CA SER A 6 -14.06 13.59 -2.64
C SER A 6 -13.26 12.29 -2.77
N VAL A 7 -11.96 12.38 -3.03
CA VAL A 7 -11.08 11.20 -3.17
C VAL A 7 -10.91 10.49 -1.84
N SER A 8 -10.75 11.22 -0.72
CA SER A 8 -10.63 10.60 0.61
C SER A 8 -11.91 9.87 1.00
N GLU A 9 -13.07 10.45 0.71
CA GLU A 9 -14.36 9.81 0.98
C GLU A 9 -14.50 8.51 0.18
N HIS A 10 -14.05 8.49 -1.07
CA HIS A 10 -14.19 7.32 -1.93
C HIS A 10 -13.19 6.21 -1.65
N LEU A 11 -11.93 6.55 -1.35
CA LEU A 11 -10.86 5.56 -1.17
C LEU A 11 -10.67 5.12 0.29
N LEU A 12 -10.87 6.02 1.26
CA LEU A 12 -10.52 5.77 2.66
C LEU A 12 -11.72 5.36 3.51
N ALA A 13 -12.84 6.08 3.40
CA ALA A 13 -14.00 5.86 4.25
C ALA A 13 -14.57 4.43 4.20
N PRO A 14 -14.64 3.74 3.03
CA PRO A 14 -15.13 2.35 2.96
C PRO A 14 -14.28 1.38 3.78
N GLY A 15 -12.99 1.67 3.93
CA GLY A 15 -12.04 0.91 4.74
C GLY A 15 -12.02 1.29 6.22
N GLY A 16 -12.87 2.23 6.65
CA GLY A 16 -12.83 2.84 7.97
C GLY A 16 -11.63 3.75 8.20
N LEU A 17 -10.96 4.19 7.14
CA LEU A 17 -9.75 5.02 7.23
C LEU A 17 -10.09 6.51 7.19
N THR A 18 -9.30 7.27 7.92
CA THR A 18 -9.28 8.74 7.89
C THR A 18 -7.88 9.23 7.54
N LEU A 19 -7.73 10.53 7.27
CA LEU A 19 -6.39 11.12 7.10
C LEU A 19 -5.52 10.93 8.36
N ASP A 20 -6.12 10.96 9.56
CA ASP A 20 -5.41 10.72 10.81
C ASP A 20 -4.91 9.27 10.91
N SER A 21 -5.70 8.30 10.42
CA SER A 21 -5.27 6.89 10.30
C SER A 21 -4.01 6.78 9.42
N LEU A 22 -3.95 7.53 8.31
CA LEU A 22 -2.79 7.56 7.43
C LEU A 22 -1.57 8.14 8.11
N GLN A 23 -1.75 9.23 8.86
CA GLN A 23 -0.66 9.86 9.62
C GLN A 23 -0.08 8.91 10.67
N SER A 24 -0.92 8.13 11.36
CA SER A 24 -0.45 7.09 12.29
C SER A 24 0.39 6.03 11.60
N VAL A 25 -0.06 5.51 10.45
CA VAL A 25 0.67 4.44 9.74
C VAL A 25 1.96 4.97 9.11
N LEU A 26 1.94 6.18 8.54
CA LEU A 26 3.15 6.85 8.06
C LEU A 26 4.16 7.08 9.19
N GLY A 27 3.71 7.44 10.40
CA GLY A 27 4.57 7.58 11.57
C GLY A 27 5.27 6.27 11.96
N GLU A 28 4.56 5.14 11.91
CA GLU A 28 5.15 3.82 12.14
C GLU A 28 6.15 3.42 11.05
N LEU A 29 5.83 3.73 9.80
CA LEU A 29 6.65 3.45 8.63
C LEU A 29 7.94 4.25 8.63
N ALA A 30 7.85 5.57 8.87
CA ALA A 30 8.94 6.54 8.87
C ALA A 30 9.82 6.50 10.13
N GLY A 31 9.77 5.41 10.91
CA GLY A 31 10.65 5.21 12.06
C GLY A 31 12.15 5.14 11.69
N PRO A 32 13.04 4.94 12.67
CA PRO A 32 14.49 5.02 12.48
C PRO A 32 15.02 4.21 11.30
N GLY A 33 15.92 4.82 10.52
CA GLY A 33 16.56 4.22 9.35
C GLY A 33 15.75 4.30 8.06
N ILE A 34 14.61 5.00 8.06
CA ILE A 34 13.84 5.33 6.86
C ILE A 34 13.97 6.83 6.59
N ASP A 35 14.40 7.20 5.38
CA ASP A 35 14.61 8.58 4.96
C ASP A 35 13.36 9.18 4.32
N ALA A 36 12.58 8.35 3.62
CA ALA A 36 11.33 8.74 3.00
C ALA A 36 10.33 7.58 2.99
N ALA A 37 9.06 7.92 3.11
CA ALA A 37 7.96 6.97 3.08
C ALA A 37 6.73 7.57 2.40
N ASP A 38 6.01 6.76 1.64
CA ASP A 38 4.75 7.17 1.00
C ASP A 38 3.72 6.03 1.00
N LEU A 39 2.47 6.45 0.87
CA LEU A 39 1.30 5.61 0.66
C LEU A 39 0.66 6.04 -0.66
N TYR A 40 0.42 5.09 -1.56
CA TYR A 40 -0.26 5.33 -2.83
C TYR A 40 -1.57 4.55 -2.86
N PHE A 41 -2.69 5.24 -3.01
CA PHE A 41 -4.02 4.64 -3.07
C PHE A 41 -4.57 4.69 -4.48
N GLN A 42 -5.26 3.62 -4.90
CA GLN A 42 -5.89 3.53 -6.21
C GLN A 42 -7.28 2.91 -6.08
N GLY A 43 -8.21 3.46 -6.86
CA GLY A 43 -9.47 2.81 -7.21
C GLY A 43 -9.70 3.01 -8.71
N MET A 44 -10.01 1.93 -9.43
CA MET A 44 -10.27 1.92 -10.85
C MET A 44 -11.53 1.10 -11.11
N ILE A 45 -12.46 1.71 -11.86
CA ILE A 45 -13.61 1.02 -12.42
C ILE A 45 -13.42 1.04 -13.93
N SER A 46 -13.54 -0.12 -14.57
CA SER A 46 -13.55 -0.23 -16.03
C SER A 46 -14.74 -1.04 -16.50
N GLU A 47 -15.38 -0.52 -17.54
CA GLU A 47 -16.54 -1.12 -18.19
C GLU A 47 -16.23 -1.29 -19.67
N SER A 48 -16.61 -2.43 -20.24
CA SER A 48 -16.47 -2.67 -21.68
C SER A 48 -17.67 -3.42 -22.24
N TRP A 49 -17.98 -3.13 -23.50
CA TRP A 49 -19.08 -3.74 -24.23
C TRP A 49 -18.58 -4.15 -25.62
N SER A 50 -18.86 -5.39 -26.02
CA SER A 50 -18.53 -5.92 -27.34
C SER A 50 -19.81 -6.06 -28.18
N LEU A 51 -19.77 -5.51 -29.40
CA LEU A 51 -20.88 -5.55 -30.35
C LEU A 51 -20.45 -6.33 -31.59
N GLU A 52 -21.28 -7.28 -32.02
CA GLU A 52 -21.08 -8.07 -33.24
C GLU A 52 -22.44 -8.30 -33.90
N ASP A 53 -22.50 -8.23 -35.23
CA ASP A 53 -23.76 -8.40 -36.00
C ASP A 53 -24.93 -7.50 -35.54
N GLY A 54 -24.62 -6.31 -35.01
CA GLY A 54 -25.62 -5.36 -34.51
C GLY A 54 -26.25 -5.75 -33.17
N ILE A 55 -25.75 -6.80 -32.51
CA ILE A 55 -26.16 -7.21 -31.16
C ILE A 55 -25.01 -7.09 -30.16
N VAL A 56 -25.34 -6.82 -28.90
CA VAL A 56 -24.36 -6.86 -27.81
C VAL A 56 -24.03 -8.33 -27.54
N LYS A 57 -22.78 -8.71 -27.76
CA LYS A 57 -22.28 -10.06 -27.50
C LYS A 57 -21.85 -10.24 -26.05
N GLU A 58 -21.10 -9.27 -25.54
CA GLU A 58 -20.48 -9.35 -24.22
C GLU A 58 -20.48 -7.98 -23.53
N GLY A 59 -20.57 -8.00 -22.22
CA GLY A 59 -20.36 -6.83 -21.35
C GLY A 59 -19.52 -7.25 -20.16
N SER A 60 -18.56 -6.41 -19.76
CA SER A 60 -17.72 -6.65 -18.59
C SER A 60 -17.65 -5.42 -17.68
N PHE A 61 -17.56 -5.68 -16.39
CA PHE A 61 -17.38 -4.69 -15.34
C PHE A 61 -16.25 -5.18 -14.43
N ASN A 62 -15.22 -4.37 -14.25
CA ASN A 62 -14.08 -4.67 -13.39
C ASN A 62 -13.86 -3.55 -12.39
N LEU A 63 -13.71 -3.92 -11.12
CA LEU A 63 -13.30 -3.04 -10.04
C LEU A 63 -11.92 -3.51 -9.55
N ASP A 64 -10.94 -2.63 -9.64
CA ASP A 64 -9.61 -2.81 -9.07
C ASP A 64 -9.34 -1.70 -8.05
N GLN A 65 -8.77 -2.06 -6.91
CA GLN A 65 -8.44 -1.11 -5.85
C GLN A 65 -7.28 -1.63 -5.02
N GLY A 66 -6.58 -0.71 -4.35
CA GLY A 66 -5.54 -1.10 -3.44
C GLY A 66 -4.70 0.05 -2.90
N VAL A 67 -3.72 -0.35 -2.09
CA VAL A 67 -2.71 0.53 -1.54
C VAL A 67 -1.32 -0.04 -1.76
N GLY A 68 -0.40 0.80 -2.23
CA GLY A 68 1.04 0.55 -2.25
C GLY A 68 1.72 1.34 -1.14
N VAL A 69 2.72 0.73 -0.51
CA VAL A 69 3.48 1.32 0.60
C VAL A 69 4.96 1.23 0.30
N ARG A 70 5.66 2.37 0.36
CA ARG A 70 7.09 2.46 0.07
C ARG A 70 7.86 3.01 1.25
N ALA A 71 9.04 2.44 1.51
CA ALA A 71 10.00 2.91 2.49
C ALA A 71 11.40 2.98 1.87
N GLN A 72 12.07 4.12 1.97
CA GLN A 72 13.41 4.35 1.42
C GLN A 72 14.44 4.49 2.54
N SER A 73 15.60 3.84 2.38
CA SER A 73 16.70 3.80 3.35
C SER A 73 18.04 3.84 2.59
N GLY A 74 18.61 5.04 2.48
CA GLY A 74 19.68 5.36 1.55
C GLY A 74 19.22 5.07 0.11
N GLU A 75 19.95 4.18 -0.56
CA GLU A 75 19.64 3.71 -1.91
C GLU A 75 18.65 2.53 -1.94
N LYS A 76 18.29 1.97 -0.78
CA LYS A 76 17.42 0.81 -0.70
C LYS A 76 15.96 1.23 -0.67
N THR A 77 15.12 0.50 -1.41
CA THR A 77 13.67 0.66 -1.38
C THR A 77 12.99 -0.62 -0.93
N GLY A 78 12.16 -0.53 0.12
CA GLY A 78 11.22 -1.54 0.53
C GLY A 78 9.84 -1.20 -0.02
N PHE A 79 9.14 -2.21 -0.53
CA PHE A 79 7.82 -2.04 -1.12
C PHE A 79 6.91 -3.20 -0.72
N ALA A 80 5.64 -2.89 -0.46
CA ALA A 80 4.58 -3.86 -0.26
C ALA A 80 3.25 -3.24 -0.74
N TYR A 81 2.29 -4.09 -1.10
CA TYR A 81 0.98 -3.64 -1.55
C TYR A 81 -0.13 -4.56 -1.05
N SER A 82 -1.37 -4.07 -1.13
CA SER A 82 -2.59 -4.84 -0.88
C SER A 82 -3.67 -4.42 -1.86
N ASN A 83 -4.54 -5.35 -2.24
CA ASN A 83 -5.77 -5.10 -2.98
C ASN A 83 -6.95 -4.69 -2.07
N ALA A 84 -6.68 -4.48 -0.78
CA ALA A 84 -7.64 -3.97 0.20
C ALA A 84 -7.15 -2.64 0.77
N ILE A 85 -8.04 -1.65 0.82
CA ILE A 85 -7.78 -0.37 1.48
C ILE A 85 -8.46 -0.44 2.86
N THR A 86 -7.75 -1.00 3.84
CA THR A 86 -8.20 -1.10 5.23
C THR A 86 -7.02 -0.83 6.17
N GLU A 87 -7.31 -0.53 7.44
CA GLU A 87 -6.24 -0.29 8.42
C GLU A 87 -5.30 -1.49 8.58
N ASP A 88 -5.83 -2.71 8.65
CA ASP A 88 -5.03 -3.93 8.77
C ASP A 88 -4.13 -4.16 7.55
N ALA A 89 -4.67 -3.96 6.34
CA ALA A 89 -3.90 -4.07 5.10
C ALA A 89 -2.78 -3.03 5.05
N LEU A 90 -3.09 -1.78 5.43
CA LEU A 90 -2.13 -0.67 5.43
C LEU A 90 -0.99 -0.92 6.43
N ARG A 91 -1.31 -1.36 7.65
CA ARG A 91 -0.32 -1.70 8.69
C ARG A 91 0.54 -2.89 8.29
N THR A 92 -0.06 -3.91 7.67
CA THR A 92 0.66 -5.09 7.20
C THR A 92 1.65 -4.72 6.09
N ALA A 93 1.21 -3.95 5.09
CA ALA A 93 2.08 -3.46 4.02
C ALA A 93 3.19 -2.54 4.55
N ALA A 94 2.88 -1.64 5.48
CA ALA A 94 3.87 -0.77 6.12
C ALA A 94 4.95 -1.56 6.86
N ARG A 95 4.57 -2.58 7.65
CA ARG A 95 5.54 -3.44 8.35
C ARG A 95 6.44 -4.20 7.37
N ALA A 96 5.87 -4.71 6.27
CA ALA A 96 6.62 -5.42 5.25
C ALA A 96 7.62 -4.50 4.53
N ALA A 97 7.17 -3.34 4.03
CA ALA A 97 8.01 -2.36 3.36
C ALA A 97 9.14 -1.86 4.28
N ARG A 98 8.83 -1.57 5.55
CA ARG A 98 9.80 -1.06 6.53
C ARG A 98 10.96 -2.02 6.83
N SER A 99 10.78 -3.32 6.61
CA SER A 99 11.83 -4.32 6.89
C SER A 99 13.16 -4.04 6.15
N ILE A 100 13.12 -3.24 5.08
CA ILE A 100 14.30 -2.81 4.31
C ILE A 100 15.36 -2.07 5.12
N SER A 101 15.00 -1.37 6.20
CA SER A 101 15.97 -0.68 7.06
C SER A 101 16.82 -1.66 7.88
N ARG A 102 16.33 -2.88 8.08
CA ARG A 102 17.06 -3.97 8.76
C ARG A 102 17.81 -4.88 7.80
N ALA A 103 17.44 -4.89 6.52
CA ALA A 103 18.13 -5.67 5.50
C ALA A 103 19.57 -5.17 5.32
N GLY A 104 20.53 -6.11 5.40
CA GLY A 104 21.96 -5.83 5.26
C GLY A 104 22.70 -5.41 6.53
N GLN A 105 22.07 -5.50 7.71
CA GLN A 105 22.82 -5.37 8.97
C GLN A 105 23.79 -6.54 9.11
N ASN A 106 25.05 -6.26 9.46
CA ASN A 106 26.07 -7.26 9.82
C ASN A 106 25.67 -7.97 11.11
N GLY A 107 24.72 -8.89 11.01
CA GLY A 107 24.34 -9.77 12.11
C GLY A 107 25.49 -10.69 12.45
N ARG A 108 26.16 -10.46 13.57
CA ARG A 108 27.08 -11.45 14.14
C ARG A 108 26.26 -12.57 14.74
N VAL A 109 26.19 -13.70 14.05
CA VAL A 109 25.69 -14.95 14.62
C VAL A 109 26.77 -15.50 15.54
N GLN A 110 26.47 -15.66 16.82
CA GLN A 110 27.38 -16.33 17.75
C GLN A 110 27.28 -17.85 17.48
N ALA A 111 28.18 -18.35 16.65
CA ALA A 111 28.31 -19.77 16.39
C ALA A 111 28.87 -20.45 17.65
N PHE A 112 28.05 -21.29 18.27
CA PHE A 112 28.33 -22.26 19.35
C PHE A 112 29.40 -21.87 20.39
N THR A 113 28.98 -21.68 21.64
CA THR A 113 29.91 -21.67 22.77
C THR A 113 30.31 -23.10 23.08
N SER A 114 31.57 -23.46 22.83
CA SER A 114 32.17 -24.70 23.32
C SER A 114 32.16 -24.70 24.85
N GLN A 115 31.58 -25.72 25.46
CA GLN A 115 31.72 -26.02 26.89
C GLN A 115 33.08 -26.63 27.20
#